data_AF-A0A2M8XV07-F1
#
_entry.id   AF-A0A2M8XV07-F1
#
_cell.length_a   1.000
_cell.length_b   1.000
_cell.length_c   1.000
_cell.angle_alpha   90.00
_cell.angle_beta   90.00
_cell.angle_gamma   90.00
#
_symmetry.space_group_name_H-M   'P 1'
#
loop_
_entity.id
_entity.type
_entity.pdbx_description
1 polymer ?
#
loop_
_entity_poly.entity_id
_entity_poly.type
_entity_poly.pdbx_seq_one_letter_code
_entity_poly.pdbx_strand_id
1 'polypeptide(L)' 'MIKINYKIQFILFVICLFFIGLGIFDLSDEGLKTGIDLFWQISHFIPFIMGTIIFGVNLYSKRIEKFKPKEDKTP' A
#
# COMPACT_ATOMS: atom_id res chain seq x y z
N MET A 1 7.48 13.83 -6.07
CA MET A 1 6.06 13.43 -6.01
C MET A 1 5.81 12.42 -7.13
N ILE A 2 5.74 11.13 -6.80
CA ILE A 2 5.57 10.07 -7.81
C ILE A 2 4.12 10.15 -8.33
N LYS A 3 3.93 10.71 -9.53
CA LYS A 3 2.65 10.76 -10.23
C LYS A 3 2.31 9.38 -10.83
N ILE A 4 2.11 8.38 -9.98
CA ILE A 4 1.49 7.12 -10.43
C ILE A 4 -0.02 7.35 -10.57
N ASN A 5 -0.59 6.77 -11.63
CA ASN A 5 -2.04 6.80 -11.85
C ASN A 5 -2.74 6.07 -10.70
N TYR A 6 -3.70 6.73 -10.06
CA TYR A 6 -4.42 6.20 -8.89
C TYR A 6 -5.10 4.85 -9.17
N LYS A 7 -5.57 4.60 -10.40
CA LYS A 7 -6.11 3.29 -10.80
C LYS A 7 -5.05 2.18 -10.71
N ILE A 8 -3.86 2.45 -11.21
CA ILE A 8 -2.72 1.51 -11.16
C ILE A 8 -2.29 1.29 -9.72
N GLN A 9 -2.27 2.35 -8.91
CA GLN A 9 -1.93 2.29 -7.50
C GLN A 9 -2.91 1.43 -6.68
N PHE A 10 -4.20 1.53 -6.98
CA PHE A 10 -5.23 0.70 -6.38
C PHE A 10 -5.11 -0.77 -6.80
N ILE A 11 -4.87 -1.05 -8.08
CA ILE A 11 -4.65 -2.42 -8.56
C ILE A 11 -3.43 -3.04 -7.87
N LEU A 12 -2.32 -2.30 -7.77
CA LEU A 12 -1.12 -2.75 -7.08
C LEU A 12 -1.40 -3.06 -5.60
N PHE A 13 -2.19 -2.21 -4.94
CA PHE A 13 -2.62 -2.41 -3.55
C PHE A 13 -3.46 -3.68 -3.37
N VAL A 14 -4.43 -3.94 -4.26
CA VAL A 14 -5.25 -5.16 -4.25
C VAL A 14 -4.40 -6.41 -4.45
N ILE A 15 -3.43 -6.37 -5.37
CA ILE A 15 -2.48 -7.47 -5.59
C ILE A 15 -1.67 -7.73 -4.31
N CYS A 16 -1.16 -6.68 -3.65
CA CYS A 16 -0.44 -6.85 -2.39
C CYS A 16 -1.32 -7.45 -1.27
N LEU A 17 -2.60 -7.06 -1.17
CA LEU A 17 -3.55 -7.66 -0.23
C LEU A 17 -3.75 -9.16 -0.49
N PHE A 18 -3.82 -9.56 -1.76
CA PHE A 18 -3.96 -10.96 -2.13
C PHE A 18 -2.75 -11.80 -1.68
N PHE A 19 -1.53 -11.32 -1.91
CA PHE A 19 -0.31 -12.00 -1.45
C PHE A 19 -0.20 -12.07 0.07
N ILE A 20 -0.69 -11.06 0.80
CA ILE A 20 -0.80 -11.14 2.26
C ILE A 20 -1.79 -12.20 2.68
N GLY A 21 -2.96 -12.28 2.03
CA GLY A 21 -3.95 -13.31 2.32
C GLY A 21 -3.35 -14.71 2.15
N LEU A 22 -2.58 -14.92 1.09
CA LEU A 22 -1.82 -16.16 0.87
C LEU A 22 -0.77 -16.38 1.97
N GLY A 23 0.02 -15.37 2.32
CA GLY A 23 1.04 -15.49 3.37
C GLY A 23 0.45 -15.78 4.76
N ILE A 24 -0.71 -15.22 5.09
CA ILE A 24 -1.46 -15.51 6.32
C ILE A 24 -2.05 -16.93 6.28
N PHE A 25 -2.54 -17.37 5.12
CA PHE A 25 -3.04 -18.72 4.93
C PHE A 25 -1.94 -19.76 5.13
N ASP A 26 -0.77 -19.55 4.51
CA ASP A 26 0.43 -20.38 4.71
C ASP A 26 0.90 -20.38 6.17
N LEU A 27 0.90 -19.20 6.82
CA LEU A 27 1.17 -19.05 8.26
C LEU A 27 0.19 -19.86 9.13
N SER A 28 -1.06 -19.94 8.71
CA SER A 28 -2.12 -20.63 9.47
C SER A 28 -2.04 -22.14 9.30
N ASP A 29 -1.56 -22.61 8.15
CA ASP A 29 -1.39 -24.04 7.84
C ASP A 29 -0.06 -24.59 8.39
N GLU A 30 1.06 -23.89 8.18
CA GLU A 30 2.39 -24.31 8.62
C GLU A 30 2.77 -23.85 10.05
N GLY A 31 2.03 -22.89 10.61
CA GLY A 31 2.34 -22.27 11.89
C GLY A 31 3.46 -21.21 11.82
N LEU A 32 3.73 -20.58 12.97
CA LEU A 32 4.80 -19.60 13.11
C LEU A 32 6.17 -20.29 13.02
N LYS A 33 6.91 -20.02 11.94
CA LYS A 33 8.30 -20.48 11.82
C LYS A 33 9.18 -19.77 12.85
N THR A 34 10.33 -20.35 13.20
CA THR A 34 11.26 -19.77 14.17
C THR A 34 12.58 -19.36 13.52
N GLY A 35 13.26 -18.38 14.12
CA GLY A 35 14.58 -17.93 13.66
C GLY A 35 14.53 -17.18 12.32
N ILE A 36 15.39 -17.57 11.38
CA ILE A 36 15.59 -16.88 10.09
C ILE A 36 14.33 -17.00 9.20
N ASP A 37 13.62 -18.11 9.29
CA ASP A 37 12.41 -18.33 8.50
C ASP A 37 11.25 -17.42 8.93
N LEU A 38 11.19 -17.05 10.22
CA LEU A 38 10.25 -16.04 10.71
C LEU A 38 10.48 -14.68 10.03
N PHE A 39 11.75 -14.30 9.86
CA PHE A 39 12.12 -13.05 9.22
C PHE A 39 11.71 -13.04 7.74
N TRP A 40 11.89 -14.17 7.05
CA TRP A 40 11.43 -14.36 5.67
C TRP A 40 9.90 -14.33 5.54
N GLN A 41 9.20 -14.89 6.52
CA GLN A 41 7.74 -14.88 6.56
C GLN A 41 7.21 -13.46 6.77
N ILE A 42 7.84 -12.68 7.65
CA ILE A 42 7.46 -11.27 7.94
C ILE A 42 7.91 -10.32 6.81
N SER A 43 9.00 -10.61 6.10
CA SER A 43 9.51 -9.73 5.03
C SER A 43 8.51 -9.56 3.88
N HIS A 44 7.67 -10.56 3.61
CA HIS A 44 6.58 -10.50 2.64
C HIS A 44 5.57 -9.38 2.92
N PHE A 45 5.48 -8.88 4.15
CA PHE A 45 4.58 -7.79 4.53
C PHE A 45 5.18 -6.39 4.26
N ILE A 46 6.50 -6.27 4.10
CA ILE A 46 7.18 -4.98 3.89
C ILE A 46 6.70 -4.26 2.61
N PRO A 47 6.64 -4.93 1.43
CA PRO A 47 6.15 -4.31 0.20
C PRO A 47 4.72 -3.78 0.34
N PHE A 48 3.87 -4.48 1.10
CA PHE A 48 2.52 -4.06 1.38
C PHE A 48 2.45 -2.83 2.29
N ILE A 49 3.22 -2.80 3.39
CA ILE A 49 3.24 -1.65 4.30
C ILE A 49 3.68 -0.40 3.52
N MET A 50 4.75 -0.52 2.74
CA MET A 50 5.23 0.57 1.87
C MET A 50 4.17 1.00 0.85
N GLY A 51 3.54 0.04 0.17
CA GLY A 51 2.46 0.31 -0.80
C GLY A 51 1.27 1.01 -0.16
N THR A 52 0.88 0.60 1.04
CA THR A 52 -0.23 1.18 1.82
C THR A 52 0.07 2.63 2.21
N ILE A 53 1.28 2.90 2.71
CA ILE A 53 1.71 4.26 3.09
C ILE A 53 1.71 5.17 1.86
N ILE A 54 2.30 4.73 0.75
CA ILE A 54 2.37 5.52 -0.49
C ILE A 54 0.96 5.78 -1.05
N PHE A 55 0.08 4.77 -1.03
CA PHE A 55 -1.30 4.90 -1.48
C PHE A 55 -2.09 5.88 -0.60
N GLY A 56 -1.97 5.76 0.73
CA GLY A 56 -2.62 6.64 1.71
C GLY A 56 -2.16 8.09 1.58
N VAL A 57 -0.85 8.32 1.45
CA VAL A 57 -0.30 9.66 1.22
C VAL A 57 -0.81 10.25 -0.10
N ASN A 58 -0.81 9.49 -1.20
CA ASN A 58 -1.34 9.96 -2.48
C ASN A 58 -2.84 10.26 -2.43
N LEU A 59 -3.63 9.46 -1.71
CA LEU A 59 -5.05 9.71 -1.50
C LEU A 59 -5.27 11.00 -0.70
N TYR A 60 -4.50 11.21 0.37
CA TYR A 60 -4.56 12.39 1.21
C TYR A 60 -4.16 13.66 0.45
N SER A 61 -3.06 13.63 -0.30
CA SER A 61 -2.63 14.75 -1.15
C SER A 61 -3.67 15.10 -2.21
N LYS A 62 -4.29 14.11 -2.86
CA LYS A 62 -5.39 14.37 -3.81
C LYS A 62 -6.62 14.98 -3.16
N ARG A 63 -6.94 14.61 -1.91
CA ARG A 63 -8.03 15.27 -1.16
C ARG A 63 -7.68 16.73 -0.90
N ILE A 64 -6.46 17.03 -0.45
CA ILE A 64 -6.02 18.41 -0.22
C ILE A 64 -6.05 19.25 -1.51
N GLU A 65 -5.63 18.71 -2.66
CA GLU A 65 -5.77 19.41 -3.95
C GLU A 65 -7.23 19.72 -4.30
N LYS A 66 -8.16 18.80 -3.99
CA LYS A 66 -9.59 19.01 -4.24
C LYS A 66 -10.22 20.09 -3.35
N PHE A 67 -9.65 20.33 -2.17
CA PHE A 67 -10.09 21.36 -1.22
C PHE A 67 -9.25 22.63 -1.28
N LYS A 68 -8.23 22.70 -2.15
CA LYS A 68 -7.47 23.93 -2.36
C LYS A 68 -8.43 24.95 -2.98
N PRO A 69 -8.66 26.11 -2.33
CA PRO A 69 -9.47 27.16 -2.95
C PRO A 69 -8.86 27.48 -4.30
N LYS A 70 -9.68 27.49 -5.35
CA LYS A 70 -9.25 28.05 -6.63
C LYS A 70 -8.95 29.51 -6.35
N GLU A 71 -7.68 29.90 -6.31
CA GLU A 71 -7.32 31.29 -6.54
C GLU A 71 -7.91 31.64 -7.89
N ASP A 72 -8.99 32.41 -7.85
CA ASP A 72 -9.58 33.04 -9.02
C ASP A 72 -8.51 33.98 -9.55
N LYS A 73 -7.86 33.55 -10.64
CA LYS A 73 -7.00 34.43 -11.42
C LYS A 73 -7.94 35.33 -12.20
N THR A 74 -8.43 36.38 -11.55
CA THR A 74 -9.02 37.52 -12.22
C THR A 74 -7.92 38.16 -13.09
N PRO A 75 -8.16 38.39 -14.39
CA PRO A 75 -7.19 39.01 -15.29
C PRO A 75 -6.91 40.47 -14.94
#